data_AF-A0A9X5AUL4-F1
#
_entry.id   AF-A0A9X5AUL4-F1
#
_cell.length_a   1.000
_cell.length_b   1.000
_cell.length_c   1.000
_cell.angle_alpha   90.00
_cell.angle_beta   90.00
_cell.angle_gamma   90.00
#
_symmetry.space_group_name_H-M   'P 1'
#
loop_
_entity.id
_entity.type
_entity.pdbx_description
1 polymer ?
#
loop_
_entity_poly.entity_id
_entity_poly.type
_entity_poly.pdbx_seq_one_letter_code
_entity_poly.pdbx_strand_id
1 'polypeptide(L)'
;MIDAVPSLIAATGLGTEELVRYLRRTGWTLRSSRVEGIEIAAKLLPNADAPVEFIVPTVPGFQDERRRIADALRTIAAVEGRTETDIAEDIRAYVDGPDPAIPDGHGIVVRIAAGLARLIASIAPRS
;
A
#
# COMPACT_ATOMS: atom_id res chain seq x y z
N MET A 1 -23.18 9.74 -5.71
CA MET A 1 -21.92 9.70 -6.47
C MET A 1 -20.87 10.29 -5.57
N ILE A 2 -19.91 9.49 -5.09
CA ILE A 2 -18.86 9.95 -4.18
C ILE A 2 -17.95 10.90 -4.96
N ASP A 3 -17.58 12.04 -4.36
CA ASP A 3 -16.67 13.00 -4.98
C ASP A 3 -15.31 12.36 -5.22
N ALA A 4 -15.04 12.01 -6.48
CA ALA A 4 -13.79 11.40 -6.92
C ALA A 4 -12.62 12.41 -6.96
N VAL A 5 -12.90 13.70 -6.79
CA VAL A 5 -11.98 14.81 -7.00
C VAL A 5 -10.76 14.76 -6.07
N PRO A 6 -10.89 14.51 -4.75
CA PRO A 6 -9.73 14.48 -3.85
C PRO A 6 -8.73 13.40 -4.25
N SER A 7 -9.20 12.19 -4.53
CA SER A 7 -8.37 11.05 -4.90
C SER A 7 -7.74 11.24 -6.29
N LEU A 8 -8.42 11.91 -7.22
CA LEU A 8 -7.86 12.27 -8.54
C LEU A 8 -6.76 13.34 -8.43
N ILE A 9 -6.91 14.30 -7.52
CA ILE A 9 -5.89 15.30 -7.23
C ILE A 9 -4.67 14.60 -6.61
N ALA A 10 -4.88 13.78 -5.58
CA ALA A 10 -3.82 13.04 -4.90
C ALA A 10 -3.03 12.11 -5.85
N ALA A 11 -3.72 11.46 -6.80
CA ALA A 11 -3.10 10.62 -7.82
C ALA A 11 -2.26 11.38 -8.87
N THR A 12 -2.25 12.72 -8.85
CA THR A 12 -1.50 13.50 -9.83
C THR A 12 0.00 13.26 -9.68
N GLY A 13 0.66 12.92 -10.78
CA GLY A 13 2.10 12.65 -10.82
C GLY A 13 2.51 11.30 -10.21
N LEU A 14 1.57 10.47 -9.76
CA LEU A 14 1.86 9.10 -9.36
C LEU A 14 1.84 8.17 -10.56
N GLY A 15 2.86 7.32 -10.65
CA GLY A 15 2.95 6.23 -11.61
C GLY A 15 2.50 4.89 -11.02
N THR A 16 2.07 4.00 -11.90
CA THR A 16 1.73 2.62 -11.55
C THR A 16 2.87 1.87 -10.82
N GLU A 17 4.11 2.07 -11.25
CA GLU A 17 5.26 1.39 -10.65
C GLU A 17 5.45 1.75 -9.16
N GLU A 18 5.27 3.02 -8.83
CA GLU A 18 5.43 3.56 -7.48
C GLU A 18 4.36 2.99 -6.55
N LEU A 19 3.12 2.93 -7.05
CA LEU A 19 2.00 2.30 -6.36
C LEU A 19 2.27 0.80 -6.10
N VAL A 20 2.71 0.05 -7.11
CA VAL A 20 3.03 -1.38 -6.99
C VAL A 20 4.13 -1.61 -5.96
N ARG A 21 5.18 -0.80 -5.97
CA ARG A 21 6.29 -0.87 -5.01
C ARG A 21 5.80 -0.61 -3.58
N TYR A 22 4.98 0.42 -3.41
CA TYR A 22 4.35 0.73 -2.12
C TYR A 22 3.52 -0.45 -1.60
N LEU A 23 2.64 -1.01 -2.43
CA LEU A 23 1.76 -2.12 -2.06
C LEU A 23 2.55 -3.33 -1.55
N ARG A 24 3.60 -3.74 -2.27
CA ARG A 24 4.48 -4.85 -1.85
C ARG A 24 5.10 -4.59 -0.47
N ARG A 25 5.53 -3.35 -0.20
CA ARG A 25 6.17 -2.98 1.09
C ARG A 25 5.19 -2.88 2.25
N THR A 26 3.94 -2.48 2.00
CA THR A 26 2.91 -2.32 3.04
C THR A 26 2.08 -3.60 3.26
N GLY A 27 2.60 -4.73 2.78
CA GLY A 27 2.06 -6.07 3.06
C GLY A 27 0.86 -6.45 2.20
N TRP A 28 0.63 -5.76 1.07
CA TRP A 28 -0.31 -6.22 0.06
C TRP A 28 0.34 -7.33 -0.76
N THR A 29 -0.44 -8.35 -1.06
CA THR A 29 -0.06 -9.39 -2.02
C THR A 29 -0.52 -8.97 -3.40
N LEU A 30 0.35 -9.08 -4.40
CA LEU A 30 -0.01 -8.87 -5.80
C LEU A 30 -0.02 -10.21 -6.50
N ARG A 31 -1.13 -10.53 -7.16
CA ARG A 31 -1.26 -11.74 -7.98
C ARG A 31 -1.57 -11.39 -9.43
N SER A 32 -1.00 -12.17 -10.35
CA SER A 32 -1.22 -11.98 -11.78
C SER A 32 -2.70 -12.18 -12.12
N SER A 33 -3.23 -11.27 -12.94
CA SER A 33 -4.52 -11.44 -13.59
C SER A 33 -4.37 -12.26 -14.88
N ARG A 34 -5.48 -12.79 -15.39
CA ARG A 34 -5.53 -13.33 -16.77
C ARG A 34 -5.45 -12.22 -17.83
N VAL A 35 -5.66 -10.97 -17.42
CA VAL A 35 -5.52 -9.79 -18.26
C VAL A 35 -4.09 -9.29 -18.17
N GLU A 36 -3.42 -9.19 -19.31
CA GLU A 36 -2.06 -8.67 -19.40
C GLU A 36 -1.98 -7.22 -18.89
N GLY A 37 -0.89 -6.90 -18.18
CA GLY A 37 -0.67 -5.56 -17.63
C GLY A 37 -1.59 -5.20 -16.46
N ILE A 38 -2.25 -6.19 -15.85
CA ILE A 38 -3.10 -6.03 -14.68
C ILE A 38 -2.69 -7.04 -13.60
N GLU A 39 -2.58 -6.57 -12.37
CA GLU A 39 -2.49 -7.39 -11.17
C GLU A 39 -3.69 -7.14 -10.25
N ILE A 40 -3.96 -8.11 -9.37
CA ILE A 40 -4.93 -7.97 -8.31
C ILE A 40 -4.16 -7.77 -7.01
N ALA A 41 -4.33 -6.62 -6.38
CA ALA A 41 -3.83 -6.35 -5.04
C ALA A 41 -4.81 -6.90 -4.02
N ALA A 42 -4.30 -7.63 -3.04
CA ALA A 42 -5.08 -8.24 -1.97
C ALA A 42 -4.41 -8.04 -0.61
N LYS A 43 -5.21 -7.73 0.42
CA LYS A 43 -4.74 -7.67 1.82
C LYS A 43 -5.80 -8.23 2.75
N LEU A 44 -5.42 -9.22 3.54
CA LEU A 44 -6.27 -9.77 4.59
C LEU A 44 -6.19 -8.88 5.83
N LEU A 45 -7.33 -8.36 6.27
CA LEU A 45 -7.40 -7.52 7.46
C LEU A 45 -7.66 -8.38 8.70
N PRO A 46 -7.20 -7.94 9.89
CA PRO A 46 -7.58 -8.59 11.13
C PRO A 46 -9.10 -8.63 11.28
N ASN A 47 -9.64 -9.80 11.64
CA ASN A 47 -11.08 -10.02 11.84
C ASN A 47 -11.94 -9.90 10.57
N ALA A 48 -11.35 -9.91 9.37
CA ALA A 48 -12.09 -10.00 8.13
C ALA A 48 -12.17 -11.45 7.65
N ASP A 49 -13.37 -11.89 7.25
CA ASP A 49 -13.60 -13.23 6.70
C ASP A 49 -13.04 -13.40 5.27
N ALA A 50 -12.80 -12.28 4.58
CA ALA A 50 -12.28 -12.23 3.21
C ALA A 50 -11.25 -11.08 3.05
N PRO A 51 -10.28 -11.22 2.13
CA PRO A 51 -9.34 -10.15 1.84
C PRO A 51 -10.02 -8.98 1.11
N VAL A 52 -9.51 -7.77 1.34
CA VAL A 52 -9.83 -6.61 0.50
C VAL A 52 -9.03 -6.74 -0.78
N GLU A 53 -9.70 -6.61 -1.92
CA GLU A 53 -9.09 -6.78 -3.24
C GLU A 53 -9.44 -5.63 -4.18
N PHE A 54 -8.47 -5.19 -4.97
CA PHE A 54 -8.69 -4.25 -6.06
C PHE A 54 -7.72 -4.47 -7.21
N ILE A 55 -8.06 -3.90 -8.37
CA ILE A 55 -7.33 -4.09 -9.62
C ILE A 55 -6.29 -2.97 -9.77
N VAL A 56 -5.06 -3.36 -10.08
CA VAL A 56 -3.94 -2.43 -10.25
C VAL A 56 -3.34 -2.65 -11.64
N PRO A 57 -3.24 -1.61 -12.49
CA PRO A 57 -2.43 -1.73 -13.69
C PRO A 57 -0.98 -2.04 -13.29
N THR A 58 -0.20 -2.66 -14.16
CA THR A 58 1.25 -2.89 -13.96
C THR A 58 2.11 -2.35 -15.08
N VAL A 59 1.48 -1.88 -16.16
CA VAL A 59 2.15 -1.29 -17.32
C VAL A 59 1.96 0.23 -17.29
N PRO A 60 3.04 1.03 -17.37
CA PRO A 60 2.92 2.48 -17.49
C PRO A 60 2.12 2.90 -18.73
N GLY A 61 1.33 3.97 -18.63
CA GLY A 61 0.52 4.45 -19.74
C GLY A 61 -0.72 3.59 -20.03
N PHE A 62 -1.11 2.72 -19.10
CA PHE A 62 -2.36 1.98 -19.18
C PHE A 62 -3.55 2.94 -19.32
N GLN A 63 -4.56 2.57 -20.10
CA GLN A 63 -5.74 3.41 -20.29
C GLN A 63 -6.41 3.69 -18.94
N ASP A 64 -6.70 4.97 -18.66
CA ASP A 64 -7.25 5.42 -17.39
C ASP A 64 -6.36 5.18 -16.16
N GLU A 65 -5.04 5.04 -16.34
CA GLU A 65 -4.05 4.84 -15.26
C GLU A 65 -4.31 5.75 -14.06
N ARG A 66 -4.43 7.06 -14.28
CA ARG A 66 -4.71 8.02 -13.19
C ARG A 66 -6.01 7.73 -12.44
N ARG A 67 -7.07 7.32 -13.14
CA ARG A 67 -8.36 6.99 -12.49
C ARG A 67 -8.23 5.69 -11.68
N ARG A 68 -7.48 4.71 -12.18
CA ARG A 68 -7.20 3.45 -11.48
C ARG A 68 -6.33 3.68 -10.24
N ILE A 69 -5.29 4.50 -10.34
CA ILE A 69 -4.47 4.91 -9.20
C ILE A 69 -5.33 5.65 -8.17
N ALA A 70 -6.20 6.57 -8.59
CA ALA A 70 -7.11 7.27 -7.68
C ALA A 70 -8.05 6.31 -6.94
N ASP A 71 -8.52 5.26 -7.60
CA ASP A 71 -9.37 4.22 -6.99
C ASP A 71 -8.58 3.34 -6.00
N ALA A 72 -7.34 2.98 -6.36
CA ALA A 72 -6.41 2.30 -5.47
C ALA A 72 -6.14 3.11 -4.20
N LEU A 73 -5.86 4.42 -4.34
CA LEU A 73 -5.64 5.32 -3.20
C LEU A 73 -6.81 5.34 -2.24
N ARG A 74 -8.06 5.39 -2.74
CA ARG A 74 -9.25 5.32 -1.88
C ARG A 74 -9.31 4.02 -1.09
N THR A 75 -9.05 2.90 -1.75
CA THR A 75 -9.10 1.58 -1.12
C THR A 75 -8.03 1.47 -0.04
N ILE A 76 -6.80 1.90 -0.33
CA ILE A 76 -5.70 1.91 0.63
C ILE A 76 -6.00 2.84 1.80
N ALA A 77 -6.46 4.07 1.52
CA ALA A 77 -6.84 5.05 2.53
C ALA A 77 -7.90 4.51 3.50
N ALA A 78 -8.94 3.85 2.96
CA ALA A 78 -9.98 3.22 3.76
C ALA A 78 -9.44 2.06 4.61
N VAL A 79 -8.54 1.24 4.05
CA VAL A 79 -7.91 0.12 4.76
C VAL A 79 -6.95 0.58 5.86
N GLU A 80 -6.20 1.66 5.61
CA GLU A 80 -5.18 2.16 6.53
C GLU A 80 -5.70 3.22 7.50
N GLY A 81 -6.94 3.71 7.32
CA GLY A 81 -7.53 4.76 8.15
C GLY A 81 -6.84 6.11 7.98
N ARG A 82 -6.37 6.42 6.77
CA ARG A 82 -5.62 7.64 6.40
C ARG A 82 -6.31 8.38 5.25
N THR A 83 -5.86 9.59 4.92
CA THR A 83 -6.36 10.31 3.74
C THR A 83 -5.64 9.86 2.46
N GLU A 84 -6.27 10.01 1.29
CA GLU A 84 -5.61 9.67 0.02
C GLU A 84 -4.35 10.53 -0.24
N THR A 85 -4.34 11.76 0.28
CA THR A 85 -3.17 12.65 0.21
C THR A 85 -2.01 12.08 1.01
N ASP A 86 -2.24 11.65 2.26
CA ASP A 86 -1.18 11.06 3.10
C ASP A 86 -0.59 9.80 2.46
N ILE A 87 -1.45 8.95 1.86
CA ILE A 87 -1.01 7.76 1.13
C ILE A 87 -0.19 8.15 -0.10
N ALA A 88 -0.64 9.15 -0.87
CA ALA A 88 0.08 9.61 -2.05
C ALA A 88 1.44 10.22 -1.71
N GLU A 89 1.55 10.97 -0.62
CA GLU A 89 2.82 11.51 -0.12
C GLU A 89 3.78 10.40 0.33
N ASP A 90 3.27 9.39 1.06
CA ASP A 90 4.05 8.22 1.41
C ASP A 90 4.58 7.51 0.16
N ILE A 91 3.72 7.24 -0.83
CA ILE A 91 4.11 6.58 -2.09
C ILE A 91 5.28 7.33 -2.74
N ARG A 92 5.21 8.67 -2.83
CA ARG A 92 6.29 9.50 -3.38
C ARG A 92 7.57 9.38 -2.54
N ALA A 93 7.47 9.49 -1.22
CA ALA A 93 8.63 9.38 -0.33
C ALA A 93 9.32 8.01 -0.41
N TYR A 94 8.59 6.93 -0.74
CA TYR A 94 9.16 5.60 -0.94
C TYR A 94 9.92 5.41 -2.25
N VAL A 95 9.69 6.28 -3.25
CA VAL A 95 10.46 6.29 -4.51
C VAL A 95 11.86 6.84 -4.28
N ASP A 96 11.98 7.83 -3.38
CA ASP A 96 13.25 8.49 -3.07
C ASP A 96 14.10 7.76 -2.02
N GLY A 97 13.52 6.76 -1.33
CA GLY A 97 14.20 5.97 -0.30
C GLY A 97 14.92 4.72 -0.86
N PRO A 98 16.06 4.30 -0.28
CA PRO A 98 16.76 3.09 -0.71
C PRO A 98 15.84 1.88 -0.62
N ASP A 99 15.88 1.01 -1.64
CA ASP A 99 15.11 -0.23 -1.63
C ASP A 99 15.56 -1.09 -0.44
N PRO A 100 14.71 -1.37 0.56
CA PRO A 100 15.06 -2.35 1.56
C PRO A 100 15.12 -3.66 0.81
N ALA A 101 16.34 -4.12 0.52
CA ALA A 101 16.65 -5.34 -0.22
C ALA A 101 15.55 -6.37 0.01
N ILE A 102 14.84 -6.74 -1.07
CA ILE A 102 13.85 -7.80 -1.05
C ILE A 102 14.54 -9.01 -0.40
N PRO A 103 14.13 -9.45 0.80
CA PRO A 103 14.77 -10.60 1.40
C PRO A 103 14.40 -11.80 0.55
N ASP A 104 15.36 -12.29 -0.23
CA ASP A 104 15.28 -13.52 -1.00
C ASP A 104 14.87 -14.66 -0.07
N GLY A 105 13.58 -14.98 0.02
CA GLY A 105 13.00 -16.27 0.43
C GLY A 105 13.53 -17.02 1.66
N HIS A 106 14.36 -16.43 2.53
CA HIS A 106 15.06 -17.11 3.64
C HIS A 106 15.20 -16.20 4.88
N GLY A 107 14.12 -15.52 5.28
CA GLY A 107 14.20 -14.59 6.40
C GLY A 107 12.86 -14.23 7.04
N ILE A 108 12.09 -15.23 7.47
CA ILE A 108 10.92 -15.00 8.37
C ILE A 108 11.45 -14.84 9.80
N VAL A 109 12.22 -13.81 10.07
CA VAL A 109 12.48 -13.32 11.43
C VAL A 109 12.81 -11.83 11.28
N VAL A 110 12.46 -10.99 12.25
CA VAL A 110 12.75 -9.54 12.29
C VAL A 110 11.73 -8.63 11.61
N ARG A 111 10.45 -8.69 12.01
CA ARG A 111 9.63 -7.47 12.20
C ARG A 111 8.74 -7.46 13.46
N ILE A 112 8.95 -8.37 14.42
CA ILE A 112 8.27 -8.31 15.73
C ILE A 112 8.96 -7.31 16.70
N ALA A 113 10.21 -6.91 16.43
CA ALA A 113 10.99 -6.11 17.38
C ALA A 113 10.57 -4.62 17.49
N ALA A 114 9.95 -4.02 16.46
CA ALA A 114 9.61 -2.59 16.50
C ALA A 114 8.32 -2.28 17.28
N GLY A 115 7.39 -3.24 17.39
CA GLY A 115 6.14 -3.07 18.15
C GLY A 115 6.30 -3.34 19.65
N LEU A 116 7.19 -4.26 20.03
CA LEU A 116 7.34 -4.68 21.43
C LEU A 116 8.11 -3.65 22.29
N ALA A 117 8.98 -2.85 21.68
CA ALA A 117 9.75 -1.81 22.39
C ALA A 117 8.86 -0.67 22.94
N ARG A 118 7.71 -0.38 22.29
CA ARG A 118 6.75 0.61 22.81
C ARG A 118 5.85 0.05 23.92
N LEU A 119 5.64 -1.27 23.99
CA LEU A 119 4.79 -1.87 25.02
C LEU A 119 5.53 -2.01 26.37
N ILE A 120 6.84 -2.30 26.35
CA ILE A 120 7.62 -2.47 27.59
C ILE A 120 7.89 -1.12 28.28
N ALA A 121 8.01 -0.02 27.52
CA ALA A 121 8.22 1.32 28.09
C ALA A 121 6.99 1.91 28.81
N SER A 122 5.80 1.30 28.66
CA SER A 122 4.56 1.77 29.29
C SER A 122 4.25 1.10 30.64
N ILE A 123 5.03 0.10 31.08
CA ILE A 123 4.72 -0.73 32.26
C ILE A 123 5.71 -0.45 33.43
N ALA A 124 6.66 0.47 33.29
CA ALA A 124 7.57 0.81 34.39
C ALA A 124 6.85 1.69 35.45
N PRO A 125 6.72 1.24 36.72
CA PRO A 125 6.18 2.08 37.78
C PRO A 125 7.21 3.17 38.14
N ARG A 126 6.73 4.42 38.23
CA ARG A 126 7.51 5.54 38.79
C ARG A 126 7.55 5.38 40.31
N SER A 127 8.74 5.09 40.84
CA SER A 127 9.07 5.28 42.26
C SER A 127 9.62 6.67 42.49
#